data_AF-A0A7Y3ITH0-F1
#
_entry.id   AF-A0A7Y3ITH0-F1
#
_cell.length_a   1.000
_cell.length_b   1.000
_cell.length_c   1.000
_cell.angle_alpha   90.00
_cell.angle_beta   90.00
_cell.angle_gamma   90.00
#
_symmetry.space_group_name_H-M   'P 1'
#
loop_
_entity.id
_entity.type
_entity.pdbx_description
1 polymer ?
#
loop_
_entity_poly.entity_id
_entity_poly.type
_entity_poly.pdbx_seq_one_letter_code
_entity_poly.pdbx_strand_id
1 'polypeptide(L)'
;MMLDTLSQEKRKMVELALDAGRKRQNLQTGLVHFCYESESNKHDTIPLFENACFALALFRSRLSENVLEGKEIIEKILAFRVEGNFPVYLHEYPHCKSRNFSFQLLPVFFYLQKEFTNILGESLTNKLQSAVSAILGLASNLREQNALPKGADAKCKAVLQTEEFFAWQPSSSAEWGDFLLAYQMYDFTKEAPIEVVERAASFWNGDVLSYVGKEKRLMQDKGEPLLTLYDLFMGALFHTYSDRMLHDHPLHLQASLVYPFSKELPLQKIESPFVFSPMGEDPQRILWGEKSFLHSLVWEGENCAVQHKTLDQGIDLFFTLPTSIPEEEDDHMEISLYVNLHQKNAISLSTGKGMVFPLDETLHISSFPISWKIAFEVIEGTGRYVGHLSRGNRASQIATKGENRFEAYDYRIAIRTVRREPNAKIKVSLRKIEA
;
A
#
# COMPACT_ATOMS: atom_id res chain seq x y z
N MET A 1 -22.41 -21.91 -10.70
CA MET A 1 -20.96 -21.73 -10.50
C MET A 1 -20.66 -20.29 -10.07
N MET A 2 -21.00 -19.27 -10.85
CA MET A 2 -20.76 -17.85 -10.52
C MET A 2 -21.31 -17.35 -9.17
N LEU A 3 -22.56 -17.68 -8.82
CA LEU A 3 -23.15 -17.31 -7.51
C LEU A 3 -22.43 -17.96 -6.32
N ASP A 4 -21.85 -19.14 -6.53
CA ASP A 4 -21.10 -19.86 -5.49
C ASP A 4 -19.73 -19.19 -5.28
N THR A 5 -19.02 -18.84 -6.36
CA THR A 5 -17.76 -18.10 -6.29
C THR A 5 -17.92 -16.74 -5.59
N LEU A 6 -18.94 -15.95 -5.95
CA LEU A 6 -19.19 -14.66 -5.31
C LEU A 6 -19.52 -14.81 -3.81
N SER A 7 -20.26 -15.85 -3.45
CA SER A 7 -20.57 -16.18 -2.06
C SER A 7 -19.31 -16.58 -1.29
N GLN A 8 -18.42 -17.35 -1.92
CA GLN A 8 -17.14 -17.76 -1.34
C GLN A 8 -16.22 -16.56 -1.09
N GLU A 9 -16.12 -15.61 -2.03
CA GLU A 9 -15.29 -14.41 -1.79
C GLU A 9 -15.85 -13.48 -0.73
N LYS A 10 -17.17 -13.29 -0.71
CA LYS A 10 -17.83 -12.53 0.35
C LYS A 10 -17.49 -13.12 1.70
N ARG A 11 -17.51 -14.45 1.81
CA ARG A 11 -17.14 -15.17 3.03
C ARG A 11 -15.66 -15.01 3.37
N LYS A 12 -14.76 -15.14 2.39
CA LYS A 12 -13.31 -15.00 2.58
C LYS A 12 -12.91 -13.63 3.12
N MET A 13 -13.47 -12.55 2.59
CA MET A 13 -13.22 -11.20 3.10
C MET A 13 -13.65 -11.02 4.56
N VAL A 14 -14.79 -11.62 4.93
CA VAL A 14 -15.28 -11.60 6.32
C VAL A 14 -14.39 -12.45 7.22
N GLU A 15 -13.97 -13.63 6.78
CA GLU A 15 -13.07 -14.52 7.52
C GLU A 15 -11.71 -13.86 7.79
N LEU A 16 -11.08 -13.26 6.78
CA LEU A 16 -9.83 -12.50 6.96
C LEU A 16 -9.97 -11.41 8.03
N ALA A 17 -11.05 -10.64 8.00
CA ALA A 17 -11.29 -9.57 8.98
C ALA A 17 -11.57 -10.11 10.38
N LEU A 18 -12.33 -11.20 10.50
CA LEU A 18 -12.61 -11.84 11.78
C LEU A 18 -11.34 -12.43 12.39
N ASP A 19 -10.55 -13.17 11.63
CA ASP A 19 -9.30 -13.79 12.09
C ASP A 19 -8.32 -12.72 12.57
N ALA A 20 -8.15 -11.65 11.79
CA ALA A 20 -7.28 -10.54 12.15
C ALA A 20 -7.75 -9.79 13.41
N GLY A 21 -9.05 -9.62 13.57
CA GLY A 21 -9.66 -9.01 14.76
C GLY A 21 -9.54 -9.87 16.00
N ARG A 22 -9.91 -11.15 15.92
CA ARG A 22 -9.80 -12.11 17.03
C ARG A 22 -8.37 -12.26 17.51
N LYS A 23 -7.39 -12.32 16.60
CA LYS A 23 -5.96 -12.41 16.94
C LYS A 23 -5.46 -11.19 17.74
N ARG A 24 -6.04 -10.01 17.49
CA ARG A 24 -5.66 -8.73 18.12
C ARG A 24 -6.60 -8.30 19.24
N GLN A 25 -7.63 -9.11 19.54
CA GLN A 25 -8.61 -8.78 20.55
C GLN A 25 -8.03 -9.03 21.93
N ASN A 26 -8.13 -8.02 22.80
CA ASN A 26 -7.80 -8.16 24.21
C ASN A 26 -9.01 -8.74 24.96
N LEU A 27 -8.80 -9.83 25.71
CA LEU A 27 -9.86 -10.53 26.43
C LEU A 27 -10.53 -9.68 27.53
N GLN A 28 -9.82 -8.72 28.11
CA GLN A 28 -10.33 -7.87 29.19
C GLN A 28 -11.22 -6.74 28.65
N THR A 29 -10.79 -6.09 27.57
CA THR A 29 -11.54 -4.95 26.99
C THR A 29 -12.59 -5.39 25.98
N GLY A 30 -12.41 -6.57 25.39
CA GLY A 30 -13.18 -7.05 24.24
C GLY A 30 -12.91 -6.28 22.96
N LEU A 31 -11.87 -5.44 22.91
CA LEU A 31 -11.54 -4.58 21.78
C LEU A 31 -10.26 -5.06 21.09
N VAL A 32 -10.09 -4.68 19.83
CA VAL A 32 -8.83 -4.82 19.07
C VAL A 32 -7.81 -3.84 19.63
N HIS A 33 -6.63 -4.36 19.97
CA HIS A 33 -5.48 -3.59 20.44
C HIS A 33 -4.39 -3.63 19.36
N PHE A 34 -3.98 -2.45 18.89
CA PHE A 34 -2.98 -2.32 17.85
C PHE A 34 -2.37 -0.91 17.84
N CYS A 35 -1.06 -0.84 17.63
CA CYS A 35 -0.30 0.41 17.55
C CYS A 35 0.41 0.48 16.19
N TYR A 36 0.20 1.56 15.44
CA TYR A 36 0.88 1.76 14.14
C TYR A 36 2.38 2.07 14.29
N GLU A 37 2.80 2.57 15.46
CA GLU A 37 4.15 3.09 15.67
C GLU A 37 5.13 2.07 16.27
N SER A 38 4.62 1.09 17.04
CA SER A 38 5.46 0.08 17.65
C SER A 38 4.69 -1.22 17.88
N GLU A 39 5.33 -2.34 17.56
CA GLU A 39 4.82 -3.65 17.96
C GLU A 39 4.83 -3.86 19.48
N SER A 40 5.81 -3.29 20.17
CA SER A 40 5.98 -3.42 21.62
C SER A 40 4.82 -2.81 22.43
N ASN A 41 4.19 -1.77 21.89
CA ASN A 41 3.14 -1.00 22.57
C ASN A 41 1.73 -1.37 22.07
N LYS A 42 1.61 -2.45 21.28
CA LYS A 42 0.32 -2.89 20.72
C LYS A 42 -0.76 -3.07 21.79
N HIS A 43 -0.38 -3.44 23.01
CA HIS A 43 -1.32 -3.69 24.11
C HIS A 43 -1.90 -2.41 24.74
N ASP A 44 -1.30 -1.24 24.52
CA ASP A 44 -1.71 0.00 25.20
C ASP A 44 -2.65 0.86 24.36
N THR A 45 -2.79 0.56 23.06
CA THR A 45 -3.54 1.40 22.13
C THR A 45 -4.74 0.67 21.53
N ILE A 46 -5.88 1.34 21.57
CA ILE A 46 -7.16 0.85 21.05
C ILE A 46 -7.56 1.74 19.86
N PRO A 47 -7.22 1.35 18.63
CA PRO A 47 -7.52 2.16 17.46
C PRO A 47 -8.98 2.02 17.04
N LEU A 48 -9.65 3.15 16.84
CA LEU A 48 -11.10 3.18 16.65
C LEU A 48 -11.53 2.64 15.27
N PHE A 49 -10.72 2.85 14.23
CA PHE A 49 -11.06 2.42 12.87
C PHE A 49 -11.02 0.89 12.71
N GLU A 50 -9.97 0.25 13.22
CA GLU A 50 -9.82 -1.20 13.28
C GLU A 50 -10.96 -1.86 14.06
N ASN A 51 -11.34 -1.29 15.22
CA ASN A 51 -12.47 -1.79 15.99
C ASN A 51 -13.80 -1.61 15.25
N ALA A 52 -13.99 -0.51 14.52
CA ALA A 52 -15.17 -0.32 13.67
C ALA A 52 -15.22 -1.36 12.54
N CYS A 53 -14.09 -1.61 11.87
CA CYS A 53 -14.00 -2.63 10.82
C CYS A 53 -14.22 -4.05 11.37
N PHE A 54 -13.71 -4.36 12.56
CA PHE A 54 -13.96 -5.63 13.24
C PHE A 54 -15.43 -5.80 13.60
N ALA A 55 -16.07 -4.76 14.14
CA ALA A 55 -17.50 -4.78 14.39
C ALA A 55 -18.31 -5.06 13.11
N LEU A 56 -17.97 -4.40 12.00
CA LEU A 56 -18.62 -4.70 10.71
C LEU A 56 -18.42 -6.16 10.28
N ALA A 57 -17.22 -6.73 10.47
CA ALA A 57 -16.97 -8.15 10.19
C ALA A 57 -17.88 -9.06 11.03
N LEU A 58 -18.06 -8.75 12.31
CA LEU A 58 -18.96 -9.46 13.22
C LEU A 58 -20.42 -9.42 12.73
N PHE A 59 -20.92 -8.25 12.31
CA PHE A 59 -22.25 -8.16 11.68
C PHE A 59 -22.36 -9.00 10.40
N ARG A 60 -21.35 -8.90 9.53
CA ARG A 60 -21.32 -9.63 8.24
C ARG A 60 -21.22 -11.15 8.40
N SER A 61 -20.73 -11.64 9.54
CA SER A 61 -20.72 -13.08 9.87
C SER A 61 -22.11 -13.67 10.03
N ARG A 62 -23.11 -12.85 10.34
CA ARG A 62 -24.51 -13.23 10.59
C ARG A 62 -24.72 -14.24 11.73
N LEU A 63 -23.72 -14.44 12.59
CA LEU A 63 -23.86 -15.20 13.83
C LEU A 63 -24.43 -14.30 14.92
N SER A 64 -25.43 -14.77 15.66
CA SER A 64 -26.14 -13.95 16.65
C SER A 64 -25.23 -13.42 17.76
N GLU A 65 -24.29 -14.23 18.23
CA GLU A 65 -23.29 -13.85 19.24
C GLU A 65 -22.35 -12.75 18.73
N ASN A 66 -21.84 -12.90 17.51
CA ASN A 66 -21.00 -11.89 16.87
C ASN A 66 -21.77 -10.59 16.66
N VAL A 67 -23.04 -10.66 16.25
CA VAL A 67 -23.88 -9.46 16.07
C VAL A 67 -24.07 -8.71 17.39
N LEU A 68 -24.29 -9.41 18.51
CA LEU A 68 -24.41 -8.77 19.83
C LEU A 68 -23.11 -8.09 20.23
N GLU A 69 -21.97 -8.78 20.07
CA GLU A 69 -20.65 -8.20 20.33
C GLU A 69 -20.38 -6.98 19.43
N GLY A 70 -20.72 -7.06 18.14
CA GLY A 70 -20.58 -5.97 17.20
C GLY A 70 -21.37 -4.72 17.62
N LYS A 71 -22.59 -4.90 18.16
CA LYS A 71 -23.38 -3.78 18.71
C LYS A 71 -22.66 -3.11 19.87
N GLU A 72 -22.15 -3.90 20.82
CA GLU A 72 -21.43 -3.38 21.98
C GLU A 72 -20.20 -2.56 21.56
N ILE A 73 -19.45 -3.05 20.56
CA ILE A 73 -18.28 -2.33 20.03
C ILE A 73 -18.70 -1.01 19.38
N ILE A 74 -19.75 -1.00 18.53
CA ILE A 74 -20.22 0.23 17.89
C ILE A 74 -20.76 1.23 18.92
N GLU A 75 -21.48 0.77 19.94
CA GLU A 75 -21.94 1.63 21.04
C GLU A 75 -20.76 2.29 21.77
N LYS A 76 -19.72 1.52 22.09
CA LYS A 76 -18.48 2.05 22.70
C LYS A 76 -17.83 3.08 21.78
N ILE A 77 -17.67 2.80 20.48
CA ILE A 77 -17.04 3.73 19.52
C ILE A 77 -17.81 5.05 19.44
N LEU A 78 -19.14 4.98 19.31
CA LEU A 78 -19.99 6.18 19.19
C LEU A 78 -19.96 7.07 20.43
N ALA A 79 -19.63 6.53 21.61
CA ALA A 79 -19.47 7.31 22.84
C ALA A 79 -18.25 8.26 22.82
N PHE A 80 -17.26 8.01 21.95
CA PHE A 80 -16.04 8.84 21.85
C PHE A 80 -16.12 9.93 20.76
N ARG A 81 -17.31 10.19 20.22
CA ARG A 81 -17.52 11.25 19.22
C ARG A 81 -17.32 12.63 19.86
N VAL A 82 -16.54 13.49 19.20
CA VAL A 82 -16.31 14.88 19.60
C VAL A 82 -16.54 15.78 18.38
N GLU A 83 -17.61 16.59 18.42
CA GLU A 83 -17.93 17.58 17.36
C GLU A 83 -17.97 17.00 15.92
N GLY A 84 -18.45 15.75 15.76
CA GLY A 84 -18.50 15.08 14.45
C GLY A 84 -17.17 14.45 14.01
N ASN A 85 -16.14 14.53 14.85
CA ASN A 85 -14.88 13.81 14.69
C ASN A 85 -14.70 12.72 15.76
N PHE A 86 -13.63 11.92 15.62
CA PHE A 86 -13.25 10.86 16.54
C PHE A 86 -11.73 10.87 16.74
N PRO A 87 -11.22 10.45 17.91
CA PRO A 87 -9.80 10.26 18.10
C PRO A 87 -9.29 9.08 17.25
N VAL A 88 -7.98 9.00 16.98
CA VAL A 88 -7.42 7.84 16.27
C VAL A 88 -7.39 6.65 17.23
N TYR A 89 -6.92 6.89 18.44
CA TYR A 89 -6.88 5.92 19.53
C TYR A 89 -7.77 6.36 20.69
N LEU A 90 -8.41 5.41 21.36
CA LEU A 90 -9.34 5.68 22.46
C LEU A 90 -8.74 6.59 23.57
N HIS A 91 -7.47 6.38 23.94
CA HIS A 91 -6.79 7.14 24.98
C HIS A 91 -6.52 8.62 24.62
N GLU A 92 -6.73 9.03 23.37
CA GLU A 92 -6.60 10.44 22.98
C GLU A 92 -7.83 11.25 23.38
N TYR A 93 -8.97 10.61 23.67
CA TYR A 93 -10.20 11.29 24.06
C TYR A 93 -10.00 12.19 25.30
N PRO A 94 -10.57 13.41 25.31
CA PRO A 94 -11.50 13.99 24.33
C PRO A 94 -10.83 14.67 23.12
N HIS A 95 -9.50 14.58 22.98
CA HIS A 95 -8.78 15.25 21.89
C HIS A 95 -8.77 14.43 20.61
N CYS A 96 -9.12 15.07 19.50
CA CYS A 96 -9.01 14.48 18.16
C CYS A 96 -7.80 15.09 17.42
N LYS A 97 -6.62 14.46 17.53
CA LYS A 97 -5.39 14.98 16.89
C LYS A 97 -5.49 15.02 15.36
N SER A 98 -6.17 14.03 14.77
CA SER A 98 -6.43 13.98 13.34
C SER A 98 -7.77 14.64 13.03
N ARG A 99 -7.75 15.76 12.29
CA ARG A 99 -8.96 16.52 11.92
C ARG A 99 -9.91 15.76 10.97
N ASN A 100 -9.40 14.73 10.30
CA ASN A 100 -10.08 14.05 9.19
C ASN A 100 -10.35 12.57 9.48
N PHE A 101 -10.12 12.11 10.71
CA PHE A 101 -10.19 10.69 11.03
C PHE A 101 -11.59 10.10 10.90
N SER A 102 -12.63 10.88 11.23
CA SER A 102 -14.02 10.41 11.14
C SER A 102 -14.46 9.96 9.74
N PHE A 103 -13.82 10.46 8.68
CA PHE A 103 -14.07 10.02 7.31
C PHE A 103 -13.62 8.57 7.05
N GLN A 104 -12.72 8.02 7.87
CA GLN A 104 -12.36 6.60 7.81
C GLN A 104 -13.47 5.71 8.40
N LEU A 105 -14.23 6.20 9.37
CA LEU A 105 -15.34 5.46 9.99
C LEU A 105 -16.62 5.49 9.14
N LEU A 106 -16.75 6.48 8.25
CA LEU A 106 -17.95 6.69 7.44
C LEU A 106 -18.38 5.46 6.62
N PRO A 107 -17.49 4.73 5.92
CA PRO A 107 -17.86 3.50 5.20
C PRO A 107 -18.45 2.43 6.11
N VAL A 108 -17.87 2.23 7.30
CA VAL A 108 -18.39 1.26 8.29
C VAL A 108 -19.82 1.65 8.70
N PHE A 109 -20.01 2.92 9.07
CA PHE A 109 -21.32 3.41 9.51
C PHE A 109 -22.37 3.33 8.41
N PHE A 110 -21.97 3.64 7.17
CA PHE A 110 -22.82 3.50 6.00
C PHE A 110 -23.30 2.06 5.82
N TYR A 111 -22.39 1.07 5.83
CA TYR A 111 -22.77 -0.34 5.65
C TYR A 111 -23.65 -0.86 6.78
N LEU A 112 -23.36 -0.49 8.03
CA LEU A 112 -24.19 -0.84 9.18
C LEU A 112 -25.63 -0.31 9.03
N GLN A 113 -25.80 0.95 8.62
CA GLN A 113 -27.13 1.50 8.32
C GLN A 113 -27.79 0.81 7.14
N LYS A 114 -27.04 0.58 6.06
CA LYS A 114 -27.62 0.08 4.82
C LYS A 114 -28.09 -1.36 4.92
N GLU A 115 -27.31 -2.24 5.54
CA GLU A 115 -27.62 -3.67 5.59
C GLU A 115 -28.19 -4.15 6.92
N PHE A 116 -27.87 -3.48 8.03
CA PHE A 116 -28.10 -4.02 9.37
C PHE A 116 -29.07 -3.19 10.23
N THR A 117 -29.77 -2.19 9.67
CA THR A 117 -30.74 -1.34 10.40
C THR A 117 -31.73 -2.16 11.23
N ASN A 118 -32.34 -3.20 10.66
CA ASN A 118 -33.32 -4.04 11.36
C ASN A 118 -32.72 -4.77 12.57
N ILE A 119 -31.42 -5.03 12.55
CA ILE A 119 -30.70 -5.75 13.58
C ILE A 119 -30.17 -4.78 14.64
N LEU A 120 -29.71 -3.59 14.26
CA LEU A 120 -29.15 -2.58 15.18
C LEU A 120 -30.12 -2.18 16.30
N GLY A 121 -31.42 -2.13 15.99
CA GLY A 121 -32.43 -1.57 16.89
C GLY A 121 -32.47 -0.05 16.83
N GLU A 122 -33.58 0.54 17.29
CA GLU A 122 -33.89 1.95 17.10
C GLU A 122 -32.85 2.89 17.75
N SER A 123 -32.45 2.61 19.00
CA SER A 123 -31.51 3.44 19.74
C SER A 123 -30.15 3.56 19.04
N LEU A 124 -29.56 2.43 18.66
CA LEU A 124 -28.24 2.41 18.01
C LEU A 124 -28.31 2.99 16.59
N THR A 125 -29.40 2.74 15.87
CA THR A 125 -29.66 3.33 14.55
C THR A 125 -29.68 4.86 14.62
N ASN A 126 -30.38 5.43 15.59
CA ASN A 126 -30.47 6.88 15.77
C ASN A 126 -29.11 7.50 16.13
N LYS A 127 -28.32 6.84 17.00
CA LYS A 127 -26.95 7.29 17.33
C LYS A 127 -26.05 7.27 16.11
N LEU A 128 -26.12 6.21 15.30
CA LEU A 128 -25.33 6.05 14.09
C LEU A 128 -25.71 7.08 13.03
N GLN A 129 -27.01 7.34 12.84
CA GLN A 129 -27.51 8.40 11.94
C GLN A 129 -27.03 9.78 12.39
N SER A 130 -27.11 10.08 13.68
CA SER A 130 -26.56 11.32 14.24
C SER A 130 -25.06 11.44 13.99
N ALA A 131 -24.29 10.35 14.10
CA ALA A 131 -22.85 10.35 13.81
C ALA A 131 -22.55 10.62 12.35
N VAL A 132 -23.24 9.93 11.41
CA VAL A 132 -23.09 10.16 9.98
C VAL A 132 -23.42 11.61 9.61
N SER A 133 -24.53 12.16 10.11
CA SER A 133 -24.91 13.57 9.86
C SER A 133 -23.85 14.55 10.38
N ALA A 134 -23.26 14.30 11.55
CA ALA A 134 -22.20 15.14 12.10
C ALA A 134 -20.90 15.08 11.26
N ILE A 135 -20.53 13.90 10.75
CA ILE A 135 -19.38 13.73 9.85
C ILE A 135 -19.61 14.49 8.53
N LEU A 136 -20.81 14.40 7.96
CA LEU A 136 -21.16 15.13 6.74
C LEU A 136 -21.17 16.64 6.95
N GLY A 137 -21.63 17.12 8.12
CA GLY A 137 -21.52 18.53 8.51
C GLY A 137 -20.07 19.01 8.58
N LEU A 138 -19.18 18.21 9.20
CA LEU A 138 -17.75 18.49 9.23
C LEU A 138 -17.13 18.53 7.83
N ALA A 139 -17.52 17.60 6.95
CA ALA A 139 -17.07 17.57 5.56
C ALA A 139 -17.43 18.86 4.81
N SER A 140 -18.66 19.36 4.97
CA SER A 140 -19.09 20.63 4.37
C SER A 140 -18.22 21.80 4.83
N ASN A 141 -17.98 21.91 6.14
CA ASN A 141 -17.12 22.96 6.69
C ASN A 141 -15.68 22.90 6.15
N LEU A 142 -15.11 21.69 6.03
CA LEU A 142 -13.75 21.51 5.48
C LEU A 142 -13.69 21.73 3.96
N ARG A 143 -14.77 21.45 3.24
CA ARG A 143 -14.88 21.72 1.81
C ARG A 143 -14.86 23.22 1.53
N GLU A 144 -15.57 24.02 2.32
CA GLU A 144 -15.52 25.50 2.24
C GLU A 144 -14.10 26.06 2.48
N GLN A 145 -13.30 25.36 3.29
CA GLN A 145 -11.92 25.71 3.60
C GLN A 145 -10.89 25.12 2.62
N ASN A 146 -11.33 24.37 1.60
CA ASN A 146 -10.44 23.59 0.70
C ASN A 146 -9.49 22.64 1.45
N ALA A 147 -9.90 22.14 2.63
CA ALA A 147 -9.08 21.31 3.51
C ALA A 147 -9.49 19.83 3.53
N LEU A 148 -10.55 19.46 2.79
CA LEU A 148 -11.05 18.09 2.76
C LEU A 148 -10.22 17.21 1.80
N PRO A 149 -9.60 16.11 2.26
CA PRO A 149 -8.87 15.20 1.38
C PRO A 149 -9.78 14.57 0.32
N LYS A 150 -9.24 14.35 -0.89
CA LYS A 150 -10.01 13.81 -2.04
C LYS A 150 -10.74 12.50 -1.72
N GLY A 151 -10.06 11.56 -1.07
CA GLY A 151 -10.67 10.29 -0.66
C GLY A 151 -11.80 10.45 0.36
N ALA A 152 -11.70 11.43 1.27
CA ALA A 152 -12.77 11.77 2.20
C ALA A 152 -13.96 12.40 1.47
N ASP A 153 -13.71 13.36 0.58
CA ASP A 153 -14.75 14.00 -0.24
C ASP A 153 -15.51 12.98 -1.08
N ALA A 154 -14.80 12.03 -1.71
CA ALA A 154 -15.41 10.96 -2.49
C ALA A 154 -16.36 10.08 -1.65
N LYS A 155 -15.94 9.67 -0.44
CA LYS A 155 -16.79 8.90 0.48
C LYS A 155 -18.03 9.69 0.90
N CYS A 156 -17.88 10.98 1.21
CA CYS A 156 -19.01 11.83 1.57
C CYS A 156 -20.00 11.99 0.40
N LYS A 157 -19.49 12.24 -0.82
CA LYS A 157 -20.30 12.32 -2.04
C LYS A 157 -21.03 11.02 -2.34
N ALA A 158 -20.37 9.88 -2.13
CA ALA A 158 -20.98 8.57 -2.28
C ALA A 158 -22.14 8.34 -1.30
N VAL A 159 -21.98 8.70 -0.01
CA VAL A 159 -23.08 8.65 0.98
C VAL A 159 -24.23 9.56 0.57
N LEU A 160 -23.92 10.75 0.05
CA LEU A 160 -24.89 11.72 -0.45
C LEU A 160 -25.46 11.37 -1.83
N GLN A 161 -25.02 10.26 -2.43
CA GLN A 161 -25.47 9.78 -3.75
C GLN A 161 -25.25 10.81 -4.88
N THR A 162 -24.14 11.55 -4.84
CA THR A 162 -23.77 12.50 -5.90
C THR A 162 -22.69 11.93 -6.82
N GLU A 163 -22.83 12.15 -8.13
CA GLU A 163 -21.92 11.62 -9.16
C GLU A 163 -20.59 12.39 -9.28
N GLU A 164 -20.46 13.54 -8.60
CA GLU A 164 -19.29 14.41 -8.73
C GLU A 164 -17.96 13.74 -8.35
N PHE A 165 -17.98 12.66 -7.56
CA PHE A 165 -16.73 11.97 -7.21
C PHE A 165 -16.12 11.18 -8.37
N PHE A 166 -16.90 10.85 -9.42
CA PHE A 166 -16.38 10.18 -10.62
C PHE A 166 -15.34 11.02 -11.39
N ALA A 167 -15.33 12.35 -11.18
CA ALA A 167 -14.32 13.24 -11.73
C ALA A 167 -12.93 13.05 -11.11
N TRP A 168 -12.83 12.43 -9.92
CA TRP A 168 -11.55 12.14 -9.29
C TRP A 168 -10.84 11.00 -10.04
N GLN A 169 -9.59 11.27 -10.45
CA GLN A 169 -8.68 10.29 -11.02
C GLN A 169 -7.67 9.87 -9.94
N PRO A 170 -7.76 8.64 -9.39
CA PRO A 170 -6.80 8.13 -8.43
C PRO A 170 -5.41 7.98 -9.05
N SER A 171 -4.38 8.26 -8.26
CA SER A 171 -2.98 8.31 -8.71
C SER A 171 -2.03 7.42 -7.91
N SER A 172 -2.56 6.63 -6.97
CA SER A 172 -1.82 5.67 -6.13
C SER A 172 -2.69 4.50 -5.74
N SER A 173 -2.09 3.39 -5.26
CA SER A 173 -2.83 2.24 -4.72
C SER A 173 -3.78 2.63 -3.57
N ALA A 174 -3.32 3.48 -2.65
CA ALA A 174 -4.14 3.98 -1.54
C ALA A 174 -5.36 4.80 -2.03
N GLU A 175 -5.16 5.69 -3.01
CA GLU A 175 -6.24 6.47 -3.61
C GLU A 175 -7.22 5.58 -4.37
N TRP A 176 -6.73 4.55 -5.06
CA TRP A 176 -7.56 3.57 -5.73
C TRP A 176 -8.42 2.76 -4.74
N GLY A 177 -7.86 2.35 -3.59
CA GLY A 177 -8.61 1.70 -2.53
C GLY A 177 -9.76 2.57 -2.00
N ASP A 178 -9.49 3.85 -1.74
CA ASP A 178 -10.50 4.82 -1.32
C ASP A 178 -11.56 5.07 -2.39
N PHE A 179 -11.17 5.17 -3.67
CA PHE A 179 -12.07 5.37 -4.79
C PHE A 179 -13.01 4.17 -4.98
N LEU A 180 -12.47 2.95 -4.97
CA LEU A 180 -13.27 1.72 -5.09
C LEU A 180 -14.24 1.57 -3.91
N LEU A 181 -13.81 1.93 -2.70
CA LEU A 181 -14.68 1.92 -1.53
C LEU A 181 -15.82 2.95 -1.65
N ALA A 182 -15.51 4.20 -2.01
CA ALA A 182 -16.53 5.22 -2.26
C ALA A 182 -17.49 4.79 -3.37
N TYR A 183 -16.96 4.16 -4.43
CA TYR A 183 -17.77 3.61 -5.51
C TYR A 183 -18.77 2.56 -5.02
N GLN A 184 -18.34 1.61 -4.18
CA GLN A 184 -19.24 0.60 -3.58
C GLN A 184 -20.30 1.20 -2.65
N MET A 185 -19.99 2.32 -2.00
CA MET A 185 -20.96 3.04 -1.18
C MET A 185 -21.99 3.78 -2.04
N TYR A 186 -21.55 4.40 -3.14
CA TYR A 186 -22.43 5.07 -4.09
C TYR A 186 -23.39 4.06 -4.73
N ASP A 187 -22.85 2.97 -5.26
CA ASP A 187 -23.62 1.97 -6.00
C ASP A 187 -23.76 0.65 -5.26
N PHE A 188 -24.37 0.71 -4.08
CA PHE A 188 -24.48 -0.43 -3.17
C PHE A 188 -25.21 -1.66 -3.77
N THR A 189 -26.02 -1.45 -4.81
CA THR A 189 -26.91 -2.47 -5.37
C THR A 189 -26.62 -2.86 -6.81
N LYS A 190 -25.70 -2.18 -7.53
CA LYS A 190 -25.50 -2.44 -8.96
C LYS A 190 -24.09 -2.94 -9.28
N GLU A 191 -24.02 -3.62 -10.42
CA GLU A 191 -22.77 -3.98 -11.07
C GLU A 191 -21.99 -2.70 -11.37
N ALA A 192 -20.76 -2.62 -10.90
CA ALA A 192 -19.91 -1.47 -11.19
C ALA A 192 -19.84 -1.20 -12.70
N PRO A 193 -19.89 0.06 -13.19
CA PRO A 193 -19.55 0.39 -14.55
C PRO A 193 -18.26 -0.30 -14.90
N ILE A 194 -18.31 -1.05 -16.01
CA ILE A 194 -17.20 -1.88 -16.46
C ILE A 194 -15.91 -1.07 -16.51
N GLU A 195 -16.02 0.18 -16.99
CA GLU A 195 -14.92 1.12 -17.18
C GLU A 195 -14.18 1.44 -15.88
N VAL A 196 -14.88 1.55 -14.75
CA VAL A 196 -14.23 1.86 -13.45
C VAL A 196 -13.38 0.68 -12.99
N VAL A 197 -13.93 -0.53 -13.06
CA VAL A 197 -13.25 -1.75 -12.62
C VAL A 197 -12.11 -2.09 -13.58
N GLU A 198 -12.32 -1.94 -14.89
CA GLU A 198 -11.26 -2.11 -15.90
C GLU A 198 -10.13 -1.11 -15.72
N ARG A 199 -10.45 0.17 -15.45
CA ARG A 199 -9.42 1.18 -15.18
C ARG A 199 -8.63 0.84 -13.91
N ALA A 200 -9.30 0.42 -12.84
CA ALA A 200 -8.62 -0.03 -11.62
C ALA A 200 -7.73 -1.27 -11.89
N ALA A 201 -8.26 -2.26 -12.62
CA ALA A 201 -7.58 -3.49 -12.98
C ALA A 201 -6.35 -3.25 -13.89
N SER A 202 -6.36 -2.19 -14.71
CA SER A 202 -5.22 -1.85 -15.59
C SER A 202 -3.93 -1.53 -14.84
N PHE A 203 -4.03 -1.22 -13.54
CA PHE A 203 -2.89 -1.02 -12.66
C PHE A 203 -2.53 -2.24 -11.79
N TRP A 204 -3.21 -3.37 -12.00
CA TRP A 204 -2.93 -4.62 -11.30
C TRP A 204 -2.15 -5.56 -12.22
N ASN A 205 -0.96 -5.98 -11.80
CA ASN A 205 -0.23 -7.01 -12.53
C ASN A 205 -0.57 -8.39 -11.95
N GLY A 206 -1.15 -9.26 -12.79
CA GLY A 206 -1.59 -10.59 -12.38
C GLY A 206 -0.47 -11.57 -12.03
N ASP A 207 0.75 -11.38 -12.52
CA ASP A 207 1.88 -12.28 -12.25
C ASP A 207 2.52 -11.98 -10.90
N VAL A 208 2.69 -10.70 -10.56
CA VAL A 208 3.26 -10.26 -9.26
C VAL A 208 2.21 -9.94 -8.20
N LEU A 209 0.93 -9.96 -8.56
CA LEU A 209 -0.22 -9.67 -7.68
C LEU A 209 0.01 -8.40 -6.84
N SER A 210 0.28 -7.31 -7.55
CA SER A 210 0.61 -6.02 -6.95
C SER A 210 0.21 -4.85 -7.85
N TYR A 211 0.04 -3.67 -7.23
CA TYR A 211 -0.18 -2.42 -7.93
C TYR A 211 1.09 -1.95 -8.66
N VAL A 212 0.92 -1.61 -9.93
CA VAL A 212 2.02 -1.25 -10.86
C VAL A 212 1.96 0.18 -11.37
N GLY A 213 0.96 0.94 -10.95
CA GLY A 213 0.81 2.34 -11.33
C GLY A 213 1.77 3.29 -10.61
N LYS A 214 1.60 4.59 -10.89
CA LYS A 214 2.33 5.66 -10.21
C LYS A 214 2.04 5.62 -8.71
N GLU A 215 3.03 5.93 -7.90
CA GLU A 215 2.89 6.10 -6.46
C GLU A 215 3.39 7.48 -6.06
N LYS A 216 2.66 8.17 -5.17
CA LYS A 216 3.14 9.44 -4.59
C LYS A 216 4.37 9.21 -3.71
N ARG A 217 4.37 8.08 -3.02
CA ARG A 217 5.45 7.62 -2.18
C ARG A 217 5.44 6.10 -2.21
N LEU A 218 6.57 5.50 -2.58
CA LEU A 218 6.75 4.07 -2.39
C LEU A 218 6.74 3.79 -0.89
N MET A 219 5.87 2.88 -0.46
CA MET A 219 5.82 2.40 0.92
C MET A 219 6.04 0.90 0.90
N GLN A 220 6.91 0.42 1.78
CA GLN A 220 7.30 -0.98 1.82
C GLN A 220 7.23 -1.50 3.25
N ASP A 221 6.70 -2.70 3.39
CA ASP A 221 6.85 -3.49 4.61
C ASP A 221 8.01 -4.46 4.40
N LYS A 222 9.10 -4.25 5.15
CA LYS A 222 10.38 -4.93 4.93
C LYS A 222 10.80 -4.83 3.46
N GLY A 223 11.10 -5.94 2.79
CA GLY A 223 11.53 -5.98 1.39
C GLY A 223 10.41 -5.97 0.35
N GLU A 224 9.14 -5.91 0.75
CA GLU A 224 7.97 -6.03 -0.14
C GLU A 224 7.13 -4.75 -0.17
N PRO A 225 6.43 -4.45 -1.29
CA PRO A 225 5.45 -3.37 -1.34
C PRO A 225 4.39 -3.52 -0.23
N LEU A 226 4.09 -2.42 0.45
CA LEU A 226 3.07 -2.39 1.49
C LEU A 226 1.71 -2.77 0.89
N LEU A 227 0.98 -3.67 1.56
CA LEU A 227 -0.38 -4.01 1.18
C LEU A 227 -1.33 -2.85 1.47
N THR A 228 -2.30 -2.64 0.58
CA THR A 228 -3.32 -1.60 0.68
C THR A 228 -4.72 -2.17 0.48
N LEU A 229 -5.74 -1.38 0.78
CA LEU A 229 -7.14 -1.77 0.52
C LEU A 229 -7.37 -2.11 -0.96
N TYR A 230 -6.62 -1.50 -1.88
CA TYR A 230 -6.65 -1.85 -3.30
C TYR A 230 -6.22 -3.30 -3.56
N ASP A 231 -5.18 -3.81 -2.89
CA ASP A 231 -4.76 -5.21 -3.03
C ASP A 231 -5.89 -6.17 -2.60
N LEU A 232 -6.64 -5.84 -1.53
CA LEU A 232 -7.81 -6.64 -1.11
C LEU A 232 -8.92 -6.62 -2.16
N PHE A 233 -9.21 -5.47 -2.77
CA PHE A 233 -10.17 -5.36 -3.86
C PHE A 233 -9.76 -6.21 -5.08
N MET A 234 -8.50 -6.11 -5.50
CA MET A 234 -8.01 -6.87 -6.65
C MET A 234 -7.96 -8.37 -6.36
N GLY A 235 -7.56 -8.77 -5.14
CA GLY A 235 -7.58 -10.16 -4.71
C GLY A 235 -8.99 -10.76 -4.77
N ALA A 236 -9.99 -10.01 -4.29
CA ALA A 236 -11.40 -10.40 -4.36
C ALA A 236 -11.96 -10.42 -5.79
N LEU A 237 -11.57 -9.45 -6.62
CA LEU A 237 -12.02 -9.35 -8.01
C LEU A 237 -11.50 -10.50 -8.89
N PHE A 238 -10.24 -10.88 -8.70
CA PHE A 238 -9.58 -11.90 -9.52
C PHE A 238 -9.48 -13.28 -8.86
N HIS A 239 -10.08 -13.45 -7.67
CA HIS A 239 -10.02 -14.70 -6.89
C HIS A 239 -8.58 -15.21 -6.65
N THR A 240 -7.61 -14.30 -6.67
CA THR A 240 -6.18 -14.63 -6.67
C THR A 240 -5.44 -13.77 -5.68
N TYR A 241 -4.83 -14.42 -4.68
CA TYR A 241 -4.22 -13.76 -3.54
C TYR A 241 -2.74 -14.09 -3.44
N SER A 242 -1.87 -13.11 -3.30
CA SER A 242 -0.46 -13.38 -2.99
C SER A 242 -0.31 -13.96 -1.59
N ASP A 243 0.75 -14.73 -1.35
CA ASP A 243 1.01 -15.30 -0.02
C ASP A 243 1.25 -14.18 1.00
N ARG A 244 1.91 -13.07 0.57
CA ARG A 244 2.05 -11.84 1.40
C ARG A 244 0.70 -11.30 1.89
N MET A 245 -0.35 -11.38 1.06
CA MET A 245 -1.70 -10.93 1.42
C MET A 245 -2.45 -11.95 2.28
N LEU A 246 -2.06 -13.22 2.31
CA LEU A 246 -2.70 -14.24 3.15
C LEU A 246 -2.04 -14.36 4.54
N HIS A 247 -0.80 -13.87 4.70
CA HIS A 247 -0.18 -13.74 6.02
C HIS A 247 -0.95 -12.76 6.90
N ASP A 248 -0.97 -13.03 8.22
CA ASP A 248 -1.63 -12.17 9.19
C ASP A 248 -1.13 -10.72 9.09
N HIS A 249 -2.03 -9.81 8.75
CA HIS A 249 -1.71 -8.40 8.58
C HIS A 249 -2.83 -7.51 9.12
N PRO A 250 -2.53 -6.38 9.81
CA PRO A 250 -3.56 -5.49 10.36
C PRO A 250 -4.58 -4.97 9.32
N LEU A 251 -4.14 -4.78 8.07
CA LEU A 251 -5.00 -4.42 6.94
C LEU A 251 -6.19 -5.38 6.75
N HIS A 252 -6.07 -6.66 7.11
CA HIS A 252 -7.16 -7.62 7.00
C HIS A 252 -8.43 -7.20 7.74
N LEU A 253 -8.32 -6.39 8.80
CA LEU A 253 -9.48 -5.78 9.45
C LEU A 253 -10.33 -5.00 8.45
N GLN A 254 -9.70 -4.29 7.51
CA GLN A 254 -10.38 -3.54 6.46
C GLN A 254 -11.02 -4.43 5.38
N ALA A 255 -10.76 -5.74 5.34
CA ALA A 255 -11.42 -6.64 4.40
C ALA A 255 -12.95 -6.68 4.59
N SER A 256 -13.44 -6.34 5.78
CA SER A 256 -14.88 -6.17 6.04
C SER A 256 -15.52 -5.00 5.28
N LEU A 257 -14.72 -4.08 4.71
CA LEU A 257 -15.16 -3.02 3.82
C LEU A 257 -15.29 -3.46 2.36
N VAL A 258 -14.70 -4.60 1.99
CA VAL A 258 -14.71 -5.09 0.61
C VAL A 258 -15.99 -5.92 0.37
N TYR A 259 -16.81 -5.44 -0.56
CA TYR A 259 -17.94 -6.19 -1.13
C TYR A 259 -17.54 -6.65 -2.53
N PRO A 260 -17.14 -7.92 -2.76
CA PRO A 260 -16.64 -8.35 -4.06
C PRO A 260 -17.58 -7.96 -5.21
N PHE A 261 -17.01 -7.39 -6.26
CA PHE A 261 -17.76 -7.06 -7.47
C PHE A 261 -18.26 -8.35 -8.11
N SER A 262 -19.48 -8.36 -8.64
CA SER A 262 -20.05 -9.55 -9.32
C SER A 262 -19.44 -9.82 -10.69
N LYS A 263 -18.63 -8.90 -11.20
CA LYS A 263 -18.11 -8.93 -12.56
C LYS A 263 -16.82 -9.72 -12.66
N GLU A 264 -16.77 -10.66 -13.58
CA GLU A 264 -15.53 -11.32 -13.97
C GLU A 264 -14.78 -10.47 -15.00
N LEU A 265 -13.53 -10.13 -14.67
CA LEU A 265 -12.59 -9.56 -15.64
C LEU A 265 -11.49 -10.59 -15.89
N PRO A 266 -11.00 -10.71 -17.13
CA PRO A 266 -9.83 -11.52 -17.38
C PRO A 266 -8.66 -10.95 -16.59
N LEU A 267 -7.90 -11.81 -15.91
CA LEU A 267 -6.68 -11.40 -15.24
C LEU A 267 -5.73 -10.84 -16.30
N GLN A 268 -5.43 -9.56 -16.22
CA GLN A 268 -4.52 -8.92 -17.15
C GLN A 268 -3.10 -9.41 -16.86
N LYS A 269 -2.52 -10.09 -17.85
CA LYS A 269 -1.07 -10.31 -17.92
C LYS A 269 -0.48 -9.08 -18.56
N ILE A 270 0.23 -8.28 -17.77
CA ILE A 270 1.03 -7.19 -18.33
C ILE A 270 2.26 -7.88 -18.92
N GLU A 271 2.37 -7.87 -20.25
CA GLU A 271 3.39 -8.64 -21.02
C GLU A 271 4.83 -8.36 -20.58
N SER A 272 5.04 -7.25 -19.86
CA SER A 272 6.31 -6.84 -19.33
C SER A 272 6.46 -7.27 -17.86
N PRO A 273 7.50 -8.07 -17.51
CA PRO A 273 7.89 -8.27 -16.11
C PRO A 273 8.43 -6.96 -15.49
N PHE A 274 8.66 -5.95 -16.32
CA PHE A 274 8.96 -4.62 -15.87
C PHE A 274 7.63 -3.92 -15.58
N VAL A 275 7.31 -3.85 -14.30
CA VAL A 275 6.27 -2.98 -13.76
C VAL A 275 6.71 -1.53 -13.98
N PHE A 276 6.44 -1.01 -15.17
CA PHE A 276 6.53 0.42 -15.45
C PHE A 276 5.15 1.03 -15.21
N SER A 277 5.10 2.13 -14.45
CA SER A 277 3.89 2.94 -14.40
C SER A 277 3.48 3.25 -15.84
N PRO A 278 2.25 2.90 -16.28
CA PRO A 278 1.81 3.05 -17.66
C PRO A 278 1.77 4.51 -18.14
N MET A 279 2.12 5.48 -17.28
CA MET A 279 2.12 6.92 -17.56
C MET A 279 3.51 7.57 -17.60
N GLY A 280 4.61 6.81 -17.70
CA GLY A 280 5.91 7.34 -18.15
C GLY A 280 6.64 8.34 -17.23
N GLU A 281 6.10 8.63 -16.04
CA GLU A 281 6.73 9.53 -15.08
C GLU A 281 7.31 8.71 -13.91
N ASP A 282 8.58 8.37 -14.07
CA ASP A 282 9.49 7.77 -13.07
C ASP A 282 9.10 6.38 -12.54
N PRO A 283 9.39 5.28 -13.26
CA PRO A 283 9.62 4.03 -12.58
C PRO A 283 10.76 4.27 -11.60
N GLN A 284 10.50 4.01 -10.33
CA GLN A 284 11.51 3.95 -9.28
C GLN A 284 11.80 2.50 -8.88
N ARG A 285 11.11 1.54 -9.52
CA ARG A 285 11.20 0.13 -9.18
C ARG A 285 10.93 -0.81 -10.35
N ILE A 286 11.48 -2.01 -10.27
CA ILE A 286 11.09 -3.21 -11.02
C ILE A 286 10.61 -4.24 -10.02
N LEU A 287 9.53 -4.95 -10.35
CA LEU A 287 8.95 -6.03 -9.55
C LEU A 287 8.95 -7.33 -10.35
N TRP A 288 9.32 -8.46 -9.76
CA TRP A 288 9.22 -9.77 -10.39
C TRP A 288 9.03 -10.86 -9.33
N GLY A 289 8.73 -12.09 -9.75
CA GLY A 289 8.60 -13.21 -8.82
C GLY A 289 7.35 -14.01 -9.09
N GLU A 290 6.79 -14.58 -8.04
CA GLU A 290 5.63 -15.45 -8.09
C GLU A 290 4.68 -15.14 -6.92
N LYS A 291 3.52 -15.80 -6.91
CA LYS A 291 2.53 -15.70 -5.83
C LYS A 291 3.14 -15.84 -4.42
N SER A 292 4.14 -16.70 -4.26
CA SER A 292 4.77 -16.99 -2.97
C SER A 292 5.73 -15.91 -2.49
N PHE A 293 6.31 -15.13 -3.40
CA PHE A 293 7.30 -14.12 -3.02
C PHE A 293 7.50 -13.07 -4.12
N LEU A 294 7.54 -11.81 -3.70
CA LEU A 294 7.74 -10.67 -4.58
C LEU A 294 9.16 -10.13 -4.45
N HIS A 295 9.90 -10.19 -5.55
CA HIS A 295 11.18 -9.52 -5.67
C HIS A 295 11.03 -8.08 -6.12
N SER A 296 11.95 -7.23 -5.70
CA SER A 296 11.98 -5.84 -6.09
C SER A 296 13.38 -5.29 -6.24
N LEU A 297 13.59 -4.47 -7.26
CA LEU A 297 14.78 -3.65 -7.49
C LEU A 297 14.33 -2.20 -7.51
N VAL A 298 14.79 -1.39 -6.56
CA VAL A 298 14.46 0.04 -6.42
C VAL A 298 15.72 0.86 -6.68
N TRP A 299 15.58 2.04 -7.26
CA TRP A 299 16.70 2.98 -7.39
C TRP A 299 16.38 4.32 -6.78
N GLU A 300 17.38 4.90 -6.13
CA GLU A 300 17.36 6.20 -5.50
C GLU A 300 18.59 6.96 -5.97
N GLY A 301 18.38 8.21 -6.39
CA GLY A 301 19.45 9.16 -6.74
C GLY A 301 19.34 10.36 -5.82
N GLU A 302 20.23 10.47 -4.84
CA GLU A 302 20.17 11.58 -3.87
C GLU A 302 20.52 12.87 -4.60
N ASN A 303 19.56 13.80 -4.70
CA ASN A 303 19.69 15.05 -5.45
C ASN A 303 20.07 14.87 -6.95
N CYS A 304 19.84 13.68 -7.52
CA CYS A 304 20.11 13.40 -8.93
C CYS A 304 18.82 13.52 -9.74
N ALA A 305 18.92 14.12 -10.93
CA ALA A 305 17.84 13.99 -11.92
C ALA A 305 17.98 12.62 -12.61
N VAL A 306 16.92 11.83 -12.59
CA VAL A 306 16.91 10.48 -13.19
C VAL A 306 16.00 10.50 -14.41
N GLN A 307 16.54 10.11 -15.56
CA GLN A 307 15.75 9.77 -16.74
C GLN A 307 15.85 8.27 -16.99
N HIS A 308 14.91 7.72 -17.74
CA HIS A 308 14.95 6.30 -18.06
C HIS A 308 14.53 6.04 -19.51
N LYS A 309 15.01 4.91 -20.04
CA LYS A 309 14.61 4.37 -21.34
C LYS A 309 14.34 2.88 -21.20
N THR A 310 13.08 2.50 -21.34
CA THR A 310 12.66 1.10 -21.39
C THR A 310 13.13 0.44 -22.69
N LEU A 311 13.55 -0.81 -22.57
CA LEU A 311 14.00 -1.68 -23.66
C LEU A 311 13.32 -3.05 -23.50
N ASP A 312 13.24 -3.83 -24.57
CA ASP A 312 12.58 -5.15 -24.55
C ASP A 312 13.15 -6.10 -23.49
N GLN A 313 14.45 -6.00 -23.22
CA GLN A 313 15.16 -6.83 -22.25
C GLN A 313 15.59 -6.08 -20.99
N GLY A 314 15.07 -4.87 -20.73
CA GLY A 314 15.41 -4.17 -19.49
C GLY A 314 15.22 -2.66 -19.55
N ILE A 315 16.11 -1.93 -18.87
CA ILE A 315 16.00 -0.47 -18.74
C ILE A 315 17.39 0.15 -18.68
N ASP A 316 17.54 1.30 -19.31
CA ASP A 316 18.64 2.22 -19.06
C ASP A 316 18.15 3.34 -18.15
N LEU A 317 18.88 3.58 -17.07
CA LEU A 317 18.67 4.72 -16.16
C LEU A 317 19.80 5.71 -16.38
N PHE A 318 19.49 6.99 -16.48
CA PHE A 318 20.42 8.07 -16.74
C PHE A 318 20.39 9.05 -15.57
N PHE A 319 21.40 8.98 -14.72
CA PHE A 319 21.56 9.84 -13.56
C PHE A 319 22.38 11.06 -13.95
N THR A 320 21.79 12.24 -13.85
CA THR A 320 22.52 13.51 -13.90
C THR A 320 22.88 13.92 -12.48
N LEU A 321 24.16 13.84 -12.16
CA LEU A 321 24.67 14.10 -10.82
C LEU A 321 24.74 15.62 -10.56
N PRO A 322 24.61 16.10 -9.30
CA PRO A 322 24.63 17.53 -8.98
C PRO A 322 25.95 18.23 -9.35
N THR A 323 25.98 19.56 -9.33
CA THR A 323 27.20 20.34 -9.65
C THR A 323 28.32 20.10 -8.64
N SER A 324 27.99 20.03 -7.35
CA SER A 324 28.93 19.82 -6.25
C SER A 324 28.91 18.36 -5.80
N ILE A 325 30.06 17.86 -5.40
CA ILE A 325 30.17 16.63 -4.63
C ILE A 325 29.76 16.99 -3.20
N PRO A 326 28.80 16.27 -2.59
CA PRO A 326 28.41 16.53 -1.19
C PRO A 326 29.63 16.44 -0.27
N GLU A 327 29.71 17.36 0.69
CA GLU A 327 30.79 17.37 1.68
C GLU A 327 30.79 16.05 2.46
N GLU A 328 31.98 15.56 2.82
CA GLU A 328 32.27 14.20 3.31
C GLU A 328 31.46 13.80 4.56
N GLU A 329 30.21 13.39 4.39
CA GLU A 329 29.58 12.43 5.28
C GLU A 329 30.03 11.02 4.83
N ASP A 330 30.60 10.25 5.75
CA ASP A 330 31.32 8.99 5.47
C ASP A 330 30.51 7.95 4.67
N ASP A 331 29.18 8.08 4.63
CA ASP A 331 28.23 7.15 4.01
C ASP A 331 27.43 7.73 2.83
N HIS A 332 27.77 8.93 2.32
CA HIS A 332 27.04 9.53 1.22
C HIS A 332 27.23 8.75 -0.10
N MET A 333 26.12 8.38 -0.75
CA MET A 333 26.11 7.65 -2.02
C MET A 333 25.15 8.32 -3.00
N GLU A 334 25.68 8.85 -4.11
CA GLU A 334 24.87 9.61 -5.07
C GLU A 334 23.87 8.73 -5.82
N ILE A 335 24.21 7.47 -6.09
CA ILE A 335 23.34 6.47 -6.73
C ILE A 335 23.26 5.24 -5.84
N SER A 336 22.05 4.78 -5.56
CA SER A 336 21.80 3.53 -4.84
C SER A 336 20.73 2.70 -5.56
N LEU A 337 21.04 1.42 -5.81
CA LEU A 337 20.09 0.41 -6.22
C LEU A 337 19.87 -0.56 -5.05
N TYR A 338 18.62 -0.88 -4.74
CA TYR A 338 18.25 -1.78 -3.65
C TYR A 338 17.56 -3.01 -4.21
N VAL A 339 18.05 -4.19 -3.83
CA VAL A 339 17.46 -5.47 -4.20
C VAL A 339 17.01 -6.15 -2.92
N ASN A 340 15.74 -6.53 -2.84
CA ASN A 340 15.20 -7.09 -1.59
C ASN A 340 15.97 -8.34 -1.15
N LEU A 341 16.22 -8.44 0.15
CA LEU A 341 16.97 -9.55 0.74
C LEU A 341 16.08 -10.79 0.78
N HIS A 342 16.47 -11.81 0.04
CA HIS A 342 15.77 -13.10 0.00
C HIS A 342 16.76 -14.24 -0.22
N GLN A 343 16.46 -15.43 0.30
CA GLN A 343 17.32 -16.61 0.16
C GLN A 343 17.57 -17.06 -1.29
N LYS A 344 16.66 -16.70 -2.22
CA LYS A 344 16.81 -16.95 -3.65
C LYS A 344 17.53 -15.82 -4.41
N ASN A 345 17.95 -14.76 -3.71
CA ASN A 345 18.69 -13.65 -4.30
C ASN A 345 20.17 -13.80 -3.98
N ALA A 346 21.02 -13.79 -5.01
CA ALA A 346 22.45 -13.73 -4.88
C ALA A 346 23.02 -12.66 -5.82
N ILE A 347 23.96 -11.86 -5.33
CA ILE A 347 24.64 -10.82 -6.11
C ILE A 347 26.12 -11.18 -6.20
N SER A 348 26.66 -11.19 -7.41
CA SER A 348 28.07 -11.49 -7.68
C SER A 348 28.66 -10.53 -8.71
N LEU A 349 29.96 -10.26 -8.59
CA LEU A 349 30.73 -9.56 -9.60
C LEU A 349 31.20 -10.56 -10.67
N SER A 350 31.47 -10.09 -11.89
CA SER A 350 32.01 -10.94 -12.96
C SER A 350 33.43 -11.41 -12.63
N THR A 351 34.20 -10.60 -11.90
CA THR A 351 35.53 -10.95 -11.39
C THR A 351 35.54 -11.83 -10.13
N GLY A 352 34.39 -12.08 -9.51
CA GLY A 352 34.25 -12.98 -8.35
C GLY A 352 33.54 -12.36 -7.15
N LYS A 353 34.00 -12.69 -5.93
CA LYS A 353 33.42 -12.18 -4.68
C LYS A 353 34.16 -10.91 -4.25
N GLY A 354 33.44 -9.80 -4.20
CA GLY A 354 33.94 -8.52 -3.68
C GLY A 354 32.78 -7.63 -3.23
N MET A 355 33.05 -6.76 -2.26
CA MET A 355 32.10 -5.76 -1.76
C MET A 355 32.38 -4.35 -2.30
N VAL A 356 33.51 -4.19 -3.00
CA VAL A 356 33.95 -2.96 -3.64
C VAL A 356 34.35 -3.31 -5.06
N PHE A 357 33.90 -2.52 -6.04
CA PHE A 357 34.12 -2.79 -7.45
C PHE A 357 34.40 -1.51 -8.25
N PRO A 358 35.22 -1.57 -9.32
CA PRO A 358 35.36 -0.46 -10.25
C PRO A 358 34.08 -0.31 -11.10
N LEU A 359 33.83 0.89 -11.64
CA LEU A 359 32.57 1.20 -12.32
C LEU A 359 32.30 0.33 -13.57
N ASP A 360 33.36 -0.11 -14.26
CA ASP A 360 33.30 -0.98 -15.43
C ASP A 360 33.03 -2.47 -15.10
N GLU A 361 33.02 -2.83 -13.82
CA GLU A 361 32.62 -4.15 -13.38
C GLU A 361 31.12 -4.37 -13.59
N THR A 362 30.79 -5.55 -14.13
CA THR A 362 29.40 -5.97 -14.27
C THR A 362 28.98 -6.79 -13.06
N LEU A 363 27.82 -6.45 -12.49
CA LEU A 363 27.15 -7.26 -11.47
C LEU A 363 26.10 -8.17 -12.07
N HIS A 364 25.95 -9.35 -11.47
CA HIS A 364 24.90 -10.31 -11.77
C HIS A 364 24.04 -10.50 -10.53
N ILE A 365 22.74 -10.35 -10.68
CA ILE A 365 21.74 -10.72 -9.67
C ILE A 365 21.12 -12.03 -10.14
N SER A 366 21.41 -13.12 -9.45
CA SER A 366 20.66 -14.37 -9.58
C SER A 366 19.44 -14.27 -8.68
N SER A 367 18.25 -14.20 -9.29
CA SER A 367 16.97 -14.17 -8.59
C SER A 367 16.01 -15.12 -9.30
N PHE A 368 15.09 -15.76 -8.59
CA PHE A 368 14.13 -16.67 -9.24
C PHE A 368 12.83 -15.92 -9.56
N PRO A 369 12.25 -16.06 -10.77
CA PRO A 369 12.71 -16.84 -11.91
C PRO A 369 13.61 -16.05 -12.89
N ILE A 370 14.05 -14.84 -12.52
CA ILE A 370 14.74 -13.91 -13.42
C ILE A 370 16.11 -13.51 -12.89
N SER A 371 17.14 -13.65 -13.73
CA SER A 371 18.46 -13.08 -13.45
C SER A 371 18.65 -11.72 -14.13
N TRP A 372 19.48 -10.87 -13.52
CA TRP A 372 19.77 -9.53 -14.01
C TRP A 372 21.27 -9.31 -14.18
N LYS A 373 21.63 -8.62 -15.26
CA LYS A 373 22.95 -8.01 -15.47
C LYS A 373 22.84 -6.52 -15.20
N ILE A 374 23.74 -5.97 -14.39
CA ILE A 374 23.86 -4.55 -14.09
C ILE A 374 25.23 -4.07 -14.54
N ALA A 375 25.25 -3.00 -15.34
CA ALA A 375 26.48 -2.33 -15.75
C ALA A 375 26.34 -0.82 -15.57
N PHE A 376 27.44 -0.17 -15.18
CA PHE A 376 27.51 1.28 -15.02
C PHE A 376 28.47 1.87 -16.06
N GLU A 377 28.15 3.06 -16.55
CA GLU A 377 28.94 3.74 -17.58
C GLU A 377 28.89 5.26 -17.37
N VAL A 378 30.04 5.94 -17.45
CA VAL A 378 30.07 7.40 -17.51
C VAL A 378 29.84 7.79 -18.97
N ILE A 379 28.72 8.46 -19.24
CA ILE A 379 28.33 8.85 -20.60
C ILE A 379 28.56 10.34 -20.89
N GLU A 380 28.76 11.16 -19.86
CA GLU A 380 29.07 12.58 -19.97
C GLU A 380 29.94 13.04 -18.79
N GLY A 381 30.95 13.87 -19.07
CA GLY A 381 31.92 14.35 -18.09
C GLY A 381 33.04 13.35 -17.78
N THR A 382 33.94 13.73 -16.87
CA THR A 382 35.00 12.84 -16.36
C THR A 382 34.90 12.66 -14.85
N GLY A 383 35.35 11.52 -14.34
CA GLY A 383 35.35 11.25 -12.92
C GLY A 383 35.95 9.90 -12.53
N ARG A 384 36.16 9.72 -11.23
CA ARG A 384 36.52 8.45 -10.62
C ARG A 384 35.40 8.06 -9.65
N TYR A 385 34.86 6.88 -9.88
CA TYR A 385 33.74 6.32 -9.15
C TYR A 385 34.14 4.97 -8.58
N VAL A 386 33.54 4.61 -7.45
CA VAL A 386 33.74 3.32 -6.80
C VAL A 386 32.37 2.75 -6.46
N GLY A 387 32.14 1.52 -6.87
CA GLY A 387 30.95 0.77 -6.53
C GLY A 387 31.10 0.04 -5.20
N HIS A 388 30.01 -0.03 -4.44
CA HIS A 388 29.92 -0.73 -3.18
C HIS A 388 28.71 -1.67 -3.19
N LEU A 389 28.91 -2.89 -2.70
CA LEU A 389 27.85 -3.83 -2.39
C LEU A 389 27.78 -3.97 -0.87
N SER A 390 26.64 -3.68 -0.27
CA SER A 390 26.43 -3.80 1.18
C SER A 390 25.00 -4.24 1.49
N ARG A 391 24.66 -4.37 2.77
CA ARG A 391 23.28 -4.44 3.21
C ARG A 391 22.81 -3.03 3.58
N GLY A 392 21.57 -2.72 3.28
CA GLY A 392 20.99 -1.41 3.57
C GLY A 392 19.48 -1.45 3.58
N ASN A 393 18.89 -0.27 3.77
CA ASN A 393 17.45 -0.06 3.75
C ASN A 393 17.13 1.11 2.81
N ARG A 394 15.95 1.05 2.20
CA ARG A 394 15.38 2.10 1.35
C ARG A 394 14.70 3.16 2.23
N ALA A 395 14.61 4.40 1.76
CA ALA A 395 13.87 5.45 2.49
C ALA A 395 12.35 5.17 2.60
N SER A 396 11.86 4.26 1.76
CA SER A 396 10.45 3.83 1.68
C SER A 396 10.04 2.74 2.68
N GLN A 397 10.98 2.14 3.41
CA GLN A 397 10.70 1.03 4.32
C GLN A 397 10.19 1.51 5.67
N ILE A 398 8.99 1.06 6.05
CA ILE A 398 8.36 1.46 7.31
C ILE A 398 8.86 0.64 8.50
N ALA A 399 9.34 -0.58 8.24
CA ALA A 399 9.79 -1.54 9.26
C ALA A 399 11.10 -1.10 9.94
N THR A 400 11.80 -0.07 9.45
CA THR A 400 13.06 0.43 10.01
C THR A 400 12.89 1.30 11.26
N LYS A 401 11.72 1.23 11.91
CA LYS A 401 11.42 1.95 13.16
C LYS A 401 11.29 0.96 14.32
N GLY A 402 11.44 1.46 15.55
CA GLY A 402 11.28 0.66 16.76
C GLY A 402 12.34 -0.43 16.90
N GLU A 403 11.92 -1.66 17.21
CA GLU A 403 12.79 -2.81 17.47
C GLU A 403 13.61 -3.23 16.23
N ASN A 404 13.04 -3.03 15.05
CA ASN A 404 13.61 -3.45 13.77
C ASN A 404 14.51 -2.39 13.11
N ARG A 405 14.82 -1.30 13.82
CA ARG A 405 15.59 -0.16 13.26
C ARG A 405 17.00 -0.51 12.74
N PHE A 406 17.56 -1.63 13.19
CA PHE A 406 18.90 -2.10 12.78
C PHE A 406 18.83 -3.28 11.82
N GLU A 407 17.64 -3.78 11.48
CA GLU A 407 17.50 -4.83 10.47
C GLU A 407 17.71 -4.24 9.08
N ALA A 408 18.39 -4.99 8.21
CA ALA A 408 18.57 -4.63 6.81
C ALA A 408 17.74 -5.56 5.93
N TYR A 409 16.88 -4.98 5.10
CA TYR A 409 15.94 -5.72 4.26
C TYR A 409 16.33 -5.76 2.79
N ASP A 410 17.46 -5.12 2.43
CA ASP A 410 17.97 -5.08 1.06
C ASP A 410 19.48 -5.33 0.98
N TYR A 411 19.89 -5.85 -0.17
CA TYR A 411 21.21 -5.57 -0.72
C TYR A 411 21.21 -4.18 -1.35
N ARG A 412 22.23 -3.37 -1.02
CA ARG A 412 22.47 -2.04 -1.59
C ARG A 412 23.66 -2.11 -2.54
N ILE A 413 23.44 -1.78 -3.80
CA ILE A 413 24.47 -1.55 -4.81
C ILE A 413 24.59 -0.03 -4.96
N ALA A 414 25.66 0.56 -4.45
CA ALA A 414 25.83 2.00 -4.40
C ALA A 414 27.03 2.47 -5.21
N ILE A 415 26.94 3.65 -5.82
CA ILE A 415 28.07 4.30 -6.49
C ILE A 415 28.48 5.53 -5.67
N ARG A 416 29.73 5.53 -5.22
CA ARG A 416 30.39 6.65 -4.55
C ARG A 416 31.27 7.40 -5.54
N THR A 417 31.15 8.72 -5.55
CA THR A 417 32.07 9.58 -6.29
C THR A 417 33.31 9.87 -5.45
N VAL A 418 34.49 9.64 -6.03
CA VAL A 418 35.77 10.05 -5.45
C VAL A 418 36.15 11.45 -5.95
N ARG A 419 35.97 11.70 -7.25
CA ARG A 419 36.12 13.02 -7.89
C ARG A 419 35.39 13.02 -9.22
N ARG A 420 34.82 14.14 -9.63
CA ARG A 420 34.18 14.29 -10.95
C ARG A 420 34.09 15.73 -11.39
N GLU A 421 33.91 15.93 -12.68
CA GLU A 421 33.43 17.19 -13.23
C GLU A 421 31.97 17.46 -12.81
N PRO A 422 31.57 18.74 -12.71
CA PRO A 422 30.18 19.10 -12.48
C PRO A 422 29.25 18.50 -13.54
N ASN A 423 28.04 18.11 -13.14
CA ASN A 423 26.99 17.58 -14.02
C ASN A 423 27.36 16.31 -14.81
N ALA A 424 28.34 15.54 -14.35
CA ALA A 424 28.64 14.24 -14.94
C ALA A 424 27.39 13.33 -14.96
N LYS A 425 27.26 12.53 -16.02
CA LYS A 425 26.13 11.61 -16.20
C LYS A 425 26.58 10.16 -16.14
N ILE A 426 25.90 9.39 -15.31
CA ILE A 426 26.10 7.94 -15.20
C ILE A 426 24.88 7.24 -15.78
N LYS A 427 25.12 6.33 -16.70
CA LYS A 427 24.14 5.37 -17.19
C LYS A 427 24.23 4.08 -16.37
N VAL A 428 23.09 3.56 -15.93
CA VAL A 428 22.93 2.23 -15.35
C VAL A 428 22.12 1.38 -16.33
N SER A 429 22.73 0.33 -16.84
CA SER A 429 22.08 -0.64 -17.73
C SER A 429 21.63 -1.85 -16.92
N LEU A 430 20.31 -2.03 -16.78
CA LEU A 430 19.70 -3.23 -16.21
C LEU A 430 19.22 -4.10 -17.37
N ARG A 431 19.70 -5.34 -17.45
CA ARG A 431 19.29 -6.30 -18.49
C ARG A 431 18.85 -7.61 -17.87
N LYS A 432 17.68 -8.08 -18.29
CA LYS A 432 17.21 -9.44 -18.03
C LYS A 432 18.16 -10.43 -18.72
N ILE A 433 18.57 -11.45 -17.99
CA ILE A 433 19.30 -12.60 -18.52
C ILE A 433 18.29 -13.73 -18.62
N GLU A 434 18.14 -14.32 -19.81
CA GLU A 434 17.39 -15.57 -19.96
C GLU A 434 18.14 -16.67 -19.22
N ALA A 435 17.43 -17.34 -18.31
CA ALA A 435 17.99 -18.41 -17.48
C ALA A 435 18.34 -19.65 -18.29
#